data_AF-A0A7W0IYH1-F1
#
_entry.id   AF-A0A7W0IYH1-F1
#
_cell.length_a   1.000
_cell.length_b   1.000
_cell.length_c   1.000
_cell.angle_alpha   90.00
_cell.angle_beta   90.00
_cell.angle_gamma   90.00
#
_symmetry.space_group_name_H-M   'P 1'
#
loop_
_entity.id
_entity.type
_entity.pdbx_description
1 polymer ?
#
loop_
_entity_poly.entity_id
_entity_poly.type
_entity_poly.pdbx_seq_one_letter_code
_entity_poly.pdbx_strand_id
1 'polypeptide(L)'
;MATKSLRIDERLVIQAQREAKVQHRSINGQIEYWAKLGRAIASKISAADAFSVTQGLKEICLETPKSISIDPNAVLNELEADRAKGFSDKPVTSAPFYFEASDSKPGFIDKVNTKTGERQTGEFQNGKFEAI
;
A
#
# COMPACT_ATOMS: atom_id res chain seq x y z
N MET A 1 -19.97 13.44 -24.70
CA MET A 1 -20.04 13.83 -23.27
C MET A 1 -21.45 14.33 -23.00
N ALA A 2 -22.15 13.80 -22.00
CA ALA A 2 -23.46 14.29 -21.62
C ALA A 2 -23.32 15.57 -20.78
N THR A 3 -23.93 16.65 -21.21
CA THR A 3 -23.96 17.92 -20.46
C THR A 3 -25.29 18.03 -19.70
N LYS A 4 -25.25 18.57 -18.48
CA LYS A 4 -26.44 18.89 -17.69
C LYS A 4 -26.46 20.39 -17.41
N SER A 5 -27.64 21.01 -17.55
CA SER A 5 -27.83 22.41 -17.16
C SER A 5 -28.05 22.50 -15.64
N LEU A 6 -27.33 23.41 -14.99
CA LEU A 6 -27.36 23.63 -13.54
C LEU A 6 -27.55 25.13 -13.29
N ARG A 7 -28.38 25.47 -12.29
CA ARG A 7 -28.48 26.85 -11.80
C ARG A 7 -27.33 27.11 -10.84
N ILE A 8 -26.58 28.17 -11.09
CA ILE A 8 -25.42 28.58 -10.32
C ILE A 8 -25.50 30.08 -10.08
N ASP A 9 -24.83 30.53 -9.01
CA ASP A 9 -24.78 31.94 -8.64
C ASP A 9 -24.11 32.77 -9.76
N GLU A 10 -24.71 33.90 -10.11
CA GLU A 10 -24.22 34.78 -11.17
C GLU A 10 -22.82 35.33 -10.87
N ARG A 11 -22.52 35.63 -9.60
CA ARG A 11 -21.19 36.11 -9.20
C ARG A 11 -20.14 35.04 -9.42
N LEU A 12 -20.47 33.77 -9.17
CA LEU A 12 -19.57 32.64 -9.46
C LEU A 12 -19.29 32.55 -10.96
N VAL A 13 -20.30 32.75 -11.81
CA VAL A 13 -20.14 32.77 -13.28
C VAL A 13 -19.23 33.91 -13.72
N ILE A 14 -19.43 35.11 -13.18
CA ILE A 14 -18.60 36.27 -13.50
C ILE A 14 -17.15 36.04 -13.07
N GLN A 15 -16.91 35.48 -11.89
CA GLN A 15 -15.57 35.10 -11.42
C GLN A 15 -14.94 34.04 -12.34
N ALA A 16 -15.68 33.00 -12.67
CA ALA A 16 -15.23 31.95 -13.59
C ALA A 16 -14.89 32.53 -14.96
N GLN A 17 -15.67 33.47 -15.49
CA GLN A 17 -15.38 34.11 -16.78
C GLN A 17 -14.07 34.89 -16.78
N ARG A 18 -13.76 35.59 -15.68
CA ARG A 18 -12.49 36.34 -15.55
C ARG A 18 -11.30 35.38 -15.51
N GLU A 19 -11.38 34.36 -14.66
CA GLU A 19 -10.30 33.36 -14.52
C GLU A 19 -10.14 32.53 -15.79
N ALA A 20 -11.24 32.15 -16.43
CA ALA A 20 -11.25 31.36 -17.66
C ALA A 20 -10.51 32.07 -18.81
N LYS A 21 -10.62 33.41 -18.90
CA LYS A 21 -9.88 34.21 -19.89
C LYS A 21 -8.36 34.13 -19.66
N VAL A 22 -7.92 34.18 -18.41
CA VAL A 22 -6.50 34.10 -18.04
C VAL A 22 -5.96 32.69 -18.27
N GLN A 23 -6.74 31.67 -17.91
CA GLN A 23 -6.34 30.27 -17.97
C GLN A 23 -6.62 29.60 -19.33
N HIS A 24 -7.11 30.36 -20.32
CA HIS A 24 -7.53 29.87 -21.64
C HIS A 24 -8.52 28.68 -21.57
N ARG A 25 -9.48 28.74 -20.64
CA ARG A 25 -10.55 27.74 -20.49
C ARG A 25 -11.91 28.31 -20.91
N SER A 26 -12.88 27.43 -21.16
CA SER A 26 -14.28 27.86 -21.22
C SER A 26 -14.80 28.17 -19.80
N ILE A 27 -15.88 28.93 -19.69
CA ILE A 27 -16.50 29.25 -18.38
C ILE A 27 -16.87 27.94 -17.65
N ASN A 28 -17.54 27.02 -18.35
CA ASN A 28 -17.89 25.71 -17.81
C ASN A 28 -16.64 24.90 -17.42
N GLY A 29 -15.60 24.93 -18.26
CA GLY A 29 -14.34 24.25 -17.97
C GLY A 29 -13.63 24.80 -16.72
N GLN A 30 -13.72 26.12 -16.49
CA GLN A 30 -13.18 26.74 -15.29
C GLN A 30 -13.96 26.35 -14.03
N ILE A 31 -15.28 26.29 -14.10
CA ILE A 31 -16.13 25.82 -12.99
C ILE A 31 -15.85 24.34 -12.68
N GLU A 32 -15.76 23.50 -13.71
CA GLU A 32 -15.39 22.09 -13.55
C GLU A 32 -14.00 21.92 -12.94
N TYR A 33 -13.04 22.76 -13.32
CA TYR A 33 -11.70 22.76 -12.75
C TYR A 33 -11.74 23.05 -11.24
N TRP A 34 -12.44 24.11 -10.82
CA TRP A 34 -12.62 24.42 -9.40
C TRP A 34 -13.37 23.30 -8.65
N ALA A 35 -14.39 22.71 -9.24
CA ALA A 35 -15.11 21.58 -8.65
C ALA A 35 -14.21 20.35 -8.48
N LYS A 36 -13.36 20.04 -9.46
CA LYS A 36 -12.38 18.94 -9.38
C LYS A 36 -11.36 19.19 -8.26
N LEU A 37 -10.83 20.41 -8.17
CA LEU A 37 -9.88 20.78 -7.12
C LEU A 37 -10.53 20.68 -5.73
N GLY A 38 -11.72 21.28 -5.56
CA GLY A 38 -12.47 21.21 -4.31
C GLY A 38 -12.76 19.77 -3.89
N ARG A 39 -13.19 18.91 -4.83
CA ARG A 39 -13.43 17.49 -4.56
C ARG A 39 -12.16 16.74 -4.13
N ALA A 40 -11.00 17.06 -4.70
CA ALA A 40 -9.74 16.40 -4.35
C ALA A 40 -9.29 16.71 -2.91
N ILE A 41 -9.56 17.91 -2.41
CA ILE A 41 -9.12 18.36 -1.08
C ILE A 41 -10.21 18.28 0.00
N ALA A 42 -11.47 18.04 -0.37
CA ALA A 42 -12.62 18.04 0.56
C ALA A 42 -12.52 17.04 1.71
N SER A 43 -11.74 15.96 1.56
CA SER A 43 -11.49 14.99 2.64
C SER A 43 -10.41 15.42 3.62
N LYS A 44 -9.67 16.49 3.31
CA LYS A 44 -8.49 16.96 4.07
C LYS A 44 -8.71 18.32 4.73
N ILE A 45 -9.65 19.12 4.21
CA ILE A 45 -9.91 20.49 4.66
C ILE A 45 -11.41 20.62 4.96
N SER A 46 -11.74 21.13 6.16
CA SER A 46 -13.12 21.42 6.52
C SER A 46 -13.60 22.75 5.90
N ALA A 47 -14.92 22.97 5.84
CA ALA A 47 -15.46 24.25 5.37
C ALA A 47 -15.00 25.45 6.22
N ALA A 48 -14.83 25.25 7.53
CA ALA A 48 -14.32 26.27 8.44
C ALA A 48 -12.84 26.60 8.18
N ASP A 49 -12.04 25.59 7.86
CA ASP A 49 -10.64 25.77 7.48
C ASP A 49 -10.52 26.53 6.16
N ALA A 50 -11.31 26.15 5.15
CA ALA A 50 -11.37 26.84 3.87
C ALA A 50 -11.75 28.32 4.05
N PHE A 51 -12.74 28.63 4.89
CA PHE A 51 -13.10 30.01 5.21
C PHE A 51 -11.98 30.76 5.93
N SER A 52 -11.31 30.12 6.89
CA SER A 52 -10.18 30.72 7.59
C SER A 52 -9.04 31.08 6.62
N VAL A 53 -8.80 30.23 5.60
CA VAL A 53 -7.83 30.52 4.53
C VAL A 53 -8.27 31.72 3.69
N THR A 54 -9.55 31.84 3.32
CA THR A 54 -10.00 33.00 2.53
C THR A 54 -9.94 34.32 3.31
N GLN A 55 -10.00 34.27 4.64
CA GLN A 55 -9.80 35.45 5.50
C GLN A 55 -8.33 35.74 5.83
N GLY A 56 -7.37 34.95 5.32
CA GLY A 56 -5.95 35.10 5.62
C GLY A 56 -5.57 34.72 7.07
N LEU A 57 -6.43 33.96 7.76
CA LEU A 57 -6.21 33.51 9.13
C LEU A 57 -5.48 32.15 9.19
N LYS A 58 -5.47 31.42 8.07
CA LYS A 58 -4.74 30.15 7.90
C LYS A 58 -4.07 30.12 6.54
N GLU A 59 -2.97 29.39 6.46
CA GLU A 59 -2.26 29.11 5.21
C GLU A 59 -2.34 27.61 4.87
N ILE A 60 -2.24 27.29 3.58
CA ILE A 60 -2.18 25.90 3.09
C ILE A 60 -0.72 25.59 2.77
N CYS A 61 -0.11 24.72 3.58
CA CYS A 61 1.23 24.20 3.33
C CYS A 61 1.14 22.79 2.73
N LEU A 62 1.72 22.59 1.55
CA LEU A 62 1.82 21.28 0.92
C LEU A 62 3.21 20.71 1.15
N GLU A 63 3.28 19.57 1.82
CA GLU A 63 4.51 18.83 1.99
C GLU A 63 4.49 17.60 1.07
N THR A 64 5.56 17.43 0.30
CA THR A 64 5.79 16.18 -0.42
C THR A 64 6.27 15.16 0.58
N PRO A 65 5.57 14.02 0.77
CA PRO A 65 6.07 12.99 1.66
C PRO A 65 7.45 12.56 1.18
N LYS A 66 8.45 12.69 2.05
CA LYS A 66 9.80 12.23 1.75
C LYS A 66 9.71 10.72 1.57
N SER A 67 9.95 10.23 0.36
CA SER A 67 10.10 8.80 0.13
C SER A 67 11.22 8.31 1.04
N ILE A 68 10.88 7.46 2.00
CA ILE A 68 11.87 6.83 2.85
C ILE A 68 12.57 5.82 1.92
N SER A 69 13.85 6.04 1.64
CA SER A 69 14.66 5.04 0.94
C SER A 69 14.77 3.85 1.89
N ILE A 70 14.13 2.74 1.52
CA ILE A 70 14.25 1.48 2.24
C ILE A 70 15.57 0.85 1.81
N ASP A 71 16.50 0.65 2.74
CA ASP A 71 17.70 -0.14 2.49
C ASP A 71 17.31 -1.63 2.47
N PRO A 72 17.45 -2.33 1.33
CA PRO A 72 17.10 -3.75 1.25
C PRO A 72 17.91 -4.61 2.24
N ASN A 73 19.17 -4.24 2.51
CA ASN A 73 20.02 -4.99 3.43
C ASN A 73 19.51 -4.86 4.87
N ALA A 74 18.99 -3.70 5.26
CA ALA A 74 18.39 -3.51 6.58
C ALA A 74 17.16 -4.43 6.78
N VAL A 75 16.29 -4.51 5.78
CA VAL A 75 15.10 -5.39 5.81
C VAL A 75 15.49 -6.87 5.88
N LEU A 76 16.48 -7.27 5.07
CA LEU A 76 17.00 -8.65 5.07
C LEU A 76 17.67 -9.01 6.40
N ASN A 77 18.49 -8.11 6.94
CA ASN A 77 19.16 -8.33 8.23
C ASN A 77 18.17 -8.41 9.40
N GLU A 78 17.11 -7.60 9.38
CA GLU A 78 16.01 -7.69 10.35
C GLU A 78 15.33 -9.06 10.28
N LEU A 79 15.02 -9.53 9.07
CA LEU A 79 14.43 -10.85 8.86
C LEU A 79 15.34 -12.00 9.33
N GLU A 80 16.64 -11.92 9.06
CA GLU A 80 17.61 -12.92 9.53
C GLU A 80 17.76 -12.89 11.05
N ALA A 81 17.73 -11.71 11.68
CA ALA A 81 17.76 -11.59 13.13
C ALA A 81 16.52 -12.21 13.79
N ASP A 82 15.35 -12.07 13.16
CA ASP A 82 14.12 -12.72 13.62
C ASP A 82 14.16 -14.23 13.43
N ARG A 83 14.72 -14.72 12.31
CA ARG A 83 14.95 -16.15 12.09
C ARG A 83 15.90 -16.73 13.15
N ALA A 84 16.96 -16.00 13.51
CA ALA A 84 17.93 -16.42 14.52
C ALA A 84 17.33 -16.50 15.94
N LYS A 85 16.30 -15.69 16.24
CA LYS A 85 15.55 -15.76 17.50
C LYS A 85 14.53 -16.91 17.54
N GLY A 86 14.30 -17.57 16.41
CA GLY A 86 13.27 -18.58 16.23
C GLY A 86 11.91 -17.94 15.97
N PHE A 87 11.24 -18.36 14.89
CA PHE A 87 9.84 -18.01 14.68
C PHE A 87 9.00 -18.67 15.77
N SER A 88 8.20 -17.88 16.49
CA SER A 88 7.34 -18.38 17.57
C SER A 88 6.26 -19.32 17.02
N ASP A 89 6.52 -20.63 17.15
CA ASP A 89 5.65 -21.80 17.37
C ASP A 89 4.26 -21.88 16.70
N LYS A 90 4.01 -21.15 15.62
CA LYS A 90 2.86 -21.39 14.76
C LYS A 90 3.32 -22.14 13.51
N PRO A 91 3.08 -23.46 13.42
CA PRO A 91 3.39 -24.18 12.21
C PRO A 91 2.57 -23.58 11.06
N VAL A 92 3.24 -23.29 9.95
CA VAL A 92 2.63 -22.72 8.73
C VAL A 92 1.61 -23.70 8.10
N THR A 93 1.67 -24.97 8.52
CA THR A 93 0.81 -26.05 8.08
C THR A 93 0.30 -26.87 9.27
N SER A 94 -0.92 -27.40 9.16
CA SER A 94 -1.47 -28.38 10.10
C SER A 94 -1.00 -29.82 9.80
N ALA A 95 -0.07 -30.00 8.85
CA ALA A 95 0.43 -31.31 8.49
C ALA A 95 1.15 -32.00 9.67
N PRO A 96 1.00 -33.33 9.84
CA PRO A 96 1.66 -34.07 10.90
C PRO A 96 3.17 -34.27 10.68
N PHE A 97 3.70 -33.84 9.53
CA PHE A 97 5.10 -33.89 9.18
C PHE A 97 5.46 -32.76 8.21
N TYR A 98 6.74 -32.40 8.18
CA TYR A 98 7.34 -31.52 7.17
C TYR A 98 8.61 -32.16 6.61
N PHE A 99 9.10 -31.63 5.50
CA PHE A 99 10.34 -32.09 4.88
C PHE A 99 11.37 -30.97 4.95
N GLU A 100 12.60 -31.31 5.32
CA GLU A 100 13.74 -30.40 5.28
C GLU A 100 14.97 -31.08 4.68
N ALA A 101 15.98 -30.30 4.31
CA ALA A 101 17.24 -30.85 3.83
C ALA A 101 17.84 -31.76 4.91
N SER A 102 18.33 -32.94 4.53
CA SER A 102 18.90 -33.87 5.50
C SER A 102 20.22 -33.35 6.06
N ASP A 103 20.31 -33.24 7.39
CA ASP A 103 21.57 -32.91 8.07
C ASP A 103 22.58 -34.06 7.99
N SER A 104 22.06 -35.30 7.94
CA SER A 104 22.88 -36.51 8.03
C SER A 104 23.44 -36.95 6.67
N LYS A 105 22.75 -36.65 5.56
CA LYS A 105 23.12 -37.12 4.23
C LYS A 105 22.87 -36.05 3.15
N PRO A 106 23.91 -35.34 2.70
CA PRO A 106 23.78 -34.35 1.63
C PRO A 106 23.12 -34.92 0.37
N GLY A 107 22.18 -34.17 -0.20
CA GLY A 107 21.40 -34.59 -1.38
C GLY A 107 20.11 -35.33 -1.06
N PHE A 108 19.85 -35.64 0.22
CA PHE A 108 18.61 -36.26 0.69
C PHE A 108 17.78 -35.27 1.53
N ILE A 109 16.57 -35.69 1.88
CA ILE A 109 15.63 -34.92 2.69
C ILE A 109 15.18 -35.75 3.89
N ASP A 110 14.97 -35.08 5.02
CA ASP A 110 14.42 -35.66 6.22
C ASP A 110 12.91 -35.39 6.28
N LYS A 111 12.13 -36.44 6.46
CA LYS A 111 10.73 -36.35 6.88
C LYS A 111 10.70 -36.24 8.40
N VAL A 112 10.26 -35.10 8.91
CA VAL A 112 10.26 -34.79 10.35
C VAL A 112 8.83 -34.77 10.89
N ASN A 113 8.56 -35.53 11.94
CA ASN A 113 7.26 -35.54 12.62
C ASN A 113 7.09 -34.27 13.47
N THR A 114 6.00 -33.52 13.26
CA THR A 114 5.77 -32.23 13.94
C THR A 114 5.48 -32.37 15.44
N LYS A 115 5.16 -33.57 15.93
CA LYS A 115 4.86 -33.82 17.35
C LYS A 115 6.01 -34.50 18.10
N THR A 116 6.67 -35.47 17.47
CA THR A 116 7.71 -36.28 18.13
C THR A 116 9.13 -35.81 17.79
N GLY A 117 9.30 -35.03 16.72
CA GLY A 117 10.62 -34.63 16.22
C GLY A 117 11.41 -35.78 15.58
N GLU A 118 10.80 -36.96 15.41
CA GLU A 118 11.43 -38.11 14.78
C GLU A 118 11.70 -37.82 13.30
N ARG A 119 12.90 -38.21 12.84
CA ARG A 119 13.44 -37.93 11.51
C ARG A 119 13.63 -39.22 10.74
N GLN A 120 13.16 -39.26 9.50
CA GLN A 120 13.42 -40.35 8.56
C GLN A 120 14.02 -39.76 7.28
N THR A 121 15.26 -40.14 6.96
CA THR A 121 15.95 -39.68 5.75
C THR A 121 15.51 -40.48 4.53
N GLY A 122 15.35 -39.80 3.40
CA GLY A 122 14.93 -40.42 2.15
C GLY A 122 14.98 -39.46 0.97
N GLU A 123 14.33 -39.84 -0.12
CA GLU A 123 14.18 -39.02 -1.32
C GLU A 123 12.78 -39.15 -1.90
N PHE A 124 12.41 -38.24 -2.80
CA PHE A 124 11.16 -38.38 -3.55
C PHE A 124 11.42 -39.08 -4.87
N GLN A 125 10.92 -40.30 -5.01
CA GLN A 125 10.87 -41.01 -6.28
C GLN A 125 9.43 -40.99 -6.80
N ASN A 126 9.23 -40.46 -8.02
CA ASN A 126 7.91 -40.41 -8.68
C ASN A 126 6.79 -39.78 -7.80
N GLY A 127 7.13 -38.78 -6.99
CA GLY A 127 6.19 -38.10 -6.08
C GLY A 127 5.86 -38.86 -4.79
N LYS A 128 6.53 -39.98 -4.51
CA LYS A 128 6.44 -40.71 -3.24
C LYS A 128 7.74 -40.60 -2.47
N PHE A 129 7.64 -40.38 -1.17
CA PHE A 129 8.80 -40.37 -0.29
C PHE A 129 9.23 -41.82 -0.02
N GLU A 130 10.47 -42.14 -0.38
CA GLU A 130 11.09 -43.43 -0.14
C GLU A 130 12.23 -43.26 0.86
N ALA A 131 12.13 -43.97 1.98
CA ALA A 131 13.15 -43.96 3.02
C ALA A 131 14.32 -44.86 2.64
N ILE A 132 15.51 -44.50 3.11
CA ILE A 132 16.78 -45.19 2.82
C ILE A 132 17.36 -45.78 4.10
#